data_AF-A0A950IGW0-F1
#
_entry.id   AF-A0A950IGW0-F1
#
_cell.length_a   1.000
_cell.length_b   1.000
_cell.length_c   1.000
_cell.angle_alpha   90.00
_cell.angle_beta   90.00
_cell.angle_gamma   90.00
#
_symmetry.space_group_name_H-M   'P 1'
#
loop_
_entity.id
_entity.type
_entity.pdbx_description
1 polymer ?
#
loop_
_entity_poly.entity_id
_entity_poly.type
_entity_poly.pdbx_seq_one_letter_code
_entity_poly.pdbx_strand_id
1 'polypeptide(L)'
;MLIPRVLASALAACTLSALAAAPGAAAVTNGFATYQPATVEPPVSRPAARHCTVMLYREHGFAGDKPFQAQYAPPAPCRGPWSKVVLTVDTHVKGNQYDRIGSLWLGRDEIFRFSTAEPTRHGIFYRVEKDVTPYVPLLRSPQTVRTDLVNYVTGPYDGVFYLTASLTFYEASAAAPAARVADAVLPVTAAPGAPTTDRNGHFSATLSHLPANVVRATLDLYASNHACDEFWYTNVPDAYAARHKKDELCGGGPYREIDVAVDGRLASVVYPFPYIWTGGINPLLWRPLSAIHTLNVPPYAVDLDPWAGVLSDGKPHTITVSVYNDRGSWFVNGNLMLWTDRGRARTGGAVTADTIAAKVPESTIEMLGADGGTFRETASRAWHVAGYVDTSRGRVRYAVADTMRFMNAQTIVLSTGRGDATQQLDFTRTMTTTDGTGTHVRTESESYPLIANSVYPPPAKRPGYDLVIDADVHQSWLRHGTDGRCAFVVDATAELKRKGRQNVVARGRTSEGNACTGAYGRYAISASSVDGVPR
;
A
#
# COMPACT_ATOMS: atom_id res chain seq x y z
N MET A 1 73.37 -18.45 -46.20
CA MET A 1 73.45 -19.11 -47.52
C MET A 1 72.54 -20.34 -47.45
N LEU A 2 71.56 -20.43 -48.34
CA LEU A 2 70.74 -21.60 -48.71
C LEU A 2 69.70 -22.17 -47.71
N ILE A 3 68.44 -22.02 -48.12
CA ILE A 3 67.26 -22.85 -47.80
C ILE A 3 67.37 -24.14 -48.65
N PRO A 4 66.92 -25.34 -48.20
CA PRO A 4 65.60 -25.88 -48.59
C PRO A 4 64.91 -26.71 -47.48
N ARG A 5 63.63 -26.47 -47.14
CA ARG A 5 62.40 -27.15 -47.62
C ARG A 5 62.48 -28.69 -47.74
N VAL A 6 61.75 -29.41 -46.87
CA VAL A 6 60.94 -30.60 -47.22
C VAL A 6 59.68 -30.63 -46.33
N LEU A 7 58.51 -30.73 -46.97
CA LEU A 7 57.21 -30.99 -46.36
C LEU A 7 57.12 -32.44 -45.87
N ALA A 8 56.56 -32.66 -44.68
CA ALA A 8 55.97 -33.95 -44.32
C ALA A 8 54.69 -33.72 -43.51
N SER A 9 53.62 -34.28 -44.03
CA SER A 9 52.24 -34.25 -43.55
C SER A 9 52.10 -34.97 -42.21
N ALA A 10 51.48 -34.33 -41.21
CA ALA A 10 51.03 -34.98 -39.99
C ALA A 10 49.51 -34.81 -39.83
N LEU A 11 48.81 -35.94 -39.83
CA LEU A 11 47.41 -36.06 -39.43
C LEU A 11 47.25 -35.55 -37.99
N ALA A 12 46.52 -34.45 -37.81
CA ALA A 12 45.98 -34.07 -36.52
C ALA A 12 44.53 -34.55 -36.45
N ALA A 13 44.28 -35.58 -35.64
CA ALA A 13 42.94 -36.00 -35.27
C ALA A 13 42.27 -34.87 -34.46
N CYS A 14 41.43 -34.09 -35.12
CA CYS A 14 40.55 -33.12 -34.49
C CYS A 14 39.40 -33.89 -33.84
N THR A 15 39.46 -34.09 -32.52
CA THR A 15 38.32 -34.58 -31.75
C THR A 15 37.24 -33.49 -31.75
N LEU A 16 36.22 -33.68 -32.59
CA LEU A 16 34.95 -32.96 -32.48
C LEU A 16 34.36 -33.26 -31.09
N SER A 17 34.48 -32.31 -30.19
CA SER A 17 33.64 -32.28 -28.99
C SER A 17 32.24 -31.93 -29.47
N ALA A 18 31.38 -32.94 -29.61
CA ALA A 18 29.96 -32.72 -29.82
C ALA A 18 29.42 -31.92 -28.62
N LEU A 19 29.11 -30.64 -28.84
CA LEU A 19 28.22 -29.93 -27.94
C LEU A 19 26.89 -30.69 -27.97
N ALA A 20 26.63 -31.47 -26.93
CA ALA A 20 25.29 -31.93 -26.63
C ALA A 20 24.45 -30.66 -26.41
N ALA A 21 23.66 -30.30 -27.42
CA ALA A 21 22.61 -29.32 -27.26
C ALA A 21 21.75 -29.79 -26.07
N ALA A 22 21.71 -28.98 -25.02
CA ALA A 22 20.75 -29.18 -23.96
C ALA A 22 19.36 -29.31 -24.61
N PRO A 23 18.52 -30.28 -24.20
CA PRO A 23 17.18 -30.37 -24.73
C PRO A 23 16.53 -29.02 -24.49
N GLY A 24 16.12 -28.36 -25.58
CA GLY A 24 15.51 -27.04 -25.52
C GLY A 24 14.41 -27.10 -24.48
N ALA A 25 14.56 -26.32 -23.40
CA ALA A 25 13.44 -26.02 -22.54
C ALA A 25 12.38 -25.47 -23.48
N ALA A 26 11.30 -26.25 -23.69
CA ALA A 26 10.14 -25.75 -24.38
C ALA A 26 9.81 -24.42 -23.71
N ALA A 27 9.92 -23.32 -24.45
CA ALA A 27 9.58 -22.01 -23.94
C ALA A 27 8.12 -22.12 -23.50
N VAL A 28 7.89 -22.21 -22.18
CA VAL A 28 6.55 -22.08 -21.63
C VAL A 28 6.13 -20.70 -22.10
N THR A 29 5.17 -20.64 -23.01
CA THR A 29 4.54 -19.40 -23.39
C THR A 29 3.85 -18.89 -22.13
N ASN A 30 4.52 -18.01 -21.39
CA ASN A 30 3.97 -17.35 -20.22
C ASN A 30 2.78 -16.52 -20.69
N GLY A 31 1.56 -16.98 -20.47
CA GLY A 31 0.35 -16.22 -20.73
C GLY A 31 -0.47 -16.09 -19.44
N PHE A 32 -1.66 -15.51 -19.49
CA PHE A 32 -2.52 -15.35 -18.31
C PHE A 32 -2.76 -16.64 -17.49
N ALA A 33 -2.66 -17.82 -18.10
CA ALA A 33 -2.85 -19.10 -17.41
C ALA A 33 -1.63 -19.54 -16.58
N THR A 34 -0.42 -19.08 -16.93
CA THR A 34 0.87 -19.51 -16.35
C THR A 34 1.68 -18.34 -15.77
N TYR A 35 1.10 -17.14 -15.75
CA TYR A 35 1.74 -15.92 -15.26
C TYR A 35 2.26 -16.08 -13.82
N GLN A 36 3.30 -15.32 -13.48
CA GLN A 36 3.80 -15.17 -12.11
C GLN A 36 3.71 -13.69 -11.74
N PRO A 37 3.13 -13.32 -10.57
CA PRO A 37 3.01 -11.92 -10.18
C PRO A 37 4.38 -11.24 -10.07
N ALA A 38 4.43 -10.02 -10.56
CA ALA A 38 5.60 -9.15 -10.46
C ALA A 38 5.15 -7.72 -10.14
N THR A 39 6.09 -6.91 -9.69
CA THR A 39 5.85 -5.50 -9.39
C THR A 39 7.07 -4.66 -9.78
N VAL A 40 6.82 -3.38 -10.05
CA VAL A 40 7.84 -2.35 -10.25
C VAL A 40 8.19 -1.58 -8.96
N GLU A 41 7.72 -2.05 -7.80
CA GLU A 41 8.10 -1.48 -6.50
C GLU A 41 9.62 -1.34 -6.33
N PRO A 42 10.12 -0.28 -5.66
CA PRO A 42 11.54 -0.13 -5.39
C PRO A 42 12.06 -1.31 -4.56
N PRO A 43 13.21 -1.92 -4.92
CA PRO A 43 13.77 -3.02 -4.16
C PRO A 43 14.18 -2.54 -2.77
N VAL A 44 13.92 -3.36 -1.76
CA VAL A 44 14.32 -3.03 -0.39
C VAL A 44 15.84 -3.17 -0.27
N SER A 45 16.52 -2.04 -0.04
CA SER A 45 17.97 -2.02 0.13
C SER A 45 18.42 -2.89 1.31
N ARG A 46 19.58 -3.56 1.20
CA ARG A 46 20.13 -4.41 2.26
C ARG A 46 21.58 -3.98 2.55
N PRO A 47 21.89 -3.52 3.78
CA PRO A 47 23.26 -3.16 4.14
C PRO A 47 24.20 -4.38 4.01
N ALA A 48 25.43 -4.14 3.53
CA ALA A 48 26.51 -5.12 3.61
C ALA A 48 27.04 -5.20 5.05
N ALA A 49 26.23 -5.76 5.94
CA ALA A 49 26.51 -5.92 7.36
C ALA A 49 26.25 -7.36 7.82
N ARG A 50 26.85 -7.74 8.96
CA ARG A 50 26.45 -8.97 9.67
C ARG A 50 24.95 -8.91 9.94
N HIS A 51 24.28 -10.03 9.71
CA HIS A 51 22.83 -10.13 9.86
C HIS A 51 22.38 -11.47 10.43
N CYS A 52 21.21 -11.46 11.04
CA CYS A 52 20.51 -12.66 11.52
C CYS A 52 19.10 -12.68 10.95
N THR A 53 18.59 -13.87 10.60
CA THR A 53 17.20 -14.05 10.17
C THR A 53 16.42 -14.80 11.23
N VAL A 54 15.27 -14.25 11.62
CA VAL A 54 14.26 -14.91 12.45
C VAL A 54 13.13 -15.35 11.54
N MET A 55 12.85 -16.65 11.52
CA MET A 55 11.69 -17.21 10.83
C MET A 55 10.45 -17.01 11.71
N LEU A 56 9.42 -16.34 11.21
CA LEU A 56 8.16 -16.17 11.92
C LEU A 56 7.27 -17.41 11.76
N TYR A 57 7.13 -17.87 10.52
CA TYR A 57 6.45 -19.12 10.16
C TYR A 57 6.79 -19.55 8.74
N ARG A 58 6.64 -20.85 8.45
CA ARG A 58 6.89 -21.45 7.13
C ARG A 58 5.65 -22.15 6.63
N GLU A 59 5.37 -21.99 5.34
CA GLU A 59 4.39 -22.77 4.58
C GLU A 59 3.04 -22.86 5.29
N HIS A 60 2.59 -21.78 5.92
CA HIS A 60 1.32 -21.78 6.63
C HIS A 60 0.18 -21.56 5.63
N GLY A 61 -0.71 -22.56 5.53
CA GLY A 61 -1.90 -22.51 4.68
C GLY A 61 -3.04 -21.75 5.35
N PHE A 62 -3.53 -20.70 4.70
CA PHE A 62 -4.70 -19.93 5.12
C PHE A 62 -5.95 -20.45 4.41
N ALA A 63 -6.81 -21.13 5.17
CA ALA A 63 -8.13 -21.57 4.77
C ALA A 63 -9.12 -21.35 5.92
N GLY A 64 -10.18 -20.59 5.67
CA GLY A 64 -11.09 -20.05 6.68
C GLY A 64 -10.71 -18.64 7.14
N ASP A 65 -11.19 -18.25 8.31
CA ASP A 65 -11.04 -16.92 8.92
C ASP A 65 -10.15 -16.93 10.18
N LYS A 66 -9.63 -18.10 10.55
CA LYS A 66 -8.77 -18.24 11.73
C LYS A 66 -7.40 -17.62 11.46
N PRO A 67 -6.94 -16.67 12.29
CA PRO A 67 -5.62 -16.08 12.14
C PRO A 67 -4.51 -17.06 12.52
N PHE A 68 -3.34 -16.89 11.90
CA PHE A 68 -2.11 -17.50 12.36
C PHE A 68 -1.60 -16.79 13.62
N GLN A 69 -1.04 -17.53 14.57
CA GLN A 69 -0.36 -16.96 15.74
C GLN A 69 0.93 -17.72 16.06
N ALA A 70 1.98 -16.99 16.40
CA ALA A 70 3.24 -17.54 16.92
C ALA A 70 3.90 -16.56 17.89
N GLN A 71 4.99 -16.99 18.51
CA GLN A 71 5.84 -16.11 19.32
C GLN A 71 7.10 -15.74 18.54
N TYR A 72 7.42 -14.45 18.54
CA TYR A 72 8.67 -13.89 18.06
C TYR A 72 9.56 -13.56 19.26
N ALA A 73 10.86 -13.75 19.10
CA ALA A 73 11.88 -13.22 20.01
C ALA A 73 13.03 -12.61 19.19
N PRO A 74 13.66 -11.52 19.67
CA PRO A 74 14.82 -10.93 19.00
C PRO A 74 15.95 -11.95 18.83
N PRO A 75 16.69 -11.91 17.71
CA PRO A 75 17.75 -12.89 17.46
C PRO A 75 18.88 -12.75 18.49
N ALA A 76 19.06 -13.76 19.34
CA ALA A 76 20.11 -13.77 20.36
C ALA A 76 21.54 -13.54 19.81
N PRO A 77 21.90 -14.03 18.60
CA PRO A 77 23.22 -13.76 18.01
C PRO A 77 23.37 -12.37 17.39
N CYS A 78 22.29 -11.58 17.25
CA CYS A 78 22.30 -10.23 16.69
C CYS A 78 21.34 -9.30 17.46
N ARG A 79 21.66 -8.98 18.72
CA ARG A 79 20.77 -8.24 19.64
C ARG A 79 20.58 -6.75 19.29
N GLY A 80 21.28 -6.25 18.29
CA GLY A 80 21.30 -4.86 17.89
C GLY A 80 22.40 -4.04 18.61
N PRO A 81 22.47 -2.73 18.36
CA PRO A 81 21.53 -1.94 17.57
C PRO A 81 21.55 -2.35 16.09
N TRP A 82 20.40 -2.22 15.43
CA TRP A 82 20.24 -2.56 14.02
C TRP A 82 20.27 -1.30 13.15
N SER A 83 20.88 -1.42 11.98
CA SER A 83 20.85 -0.42 10.92
C SER A 83 19.61 -0.55 10.04
N LYS A 84 19.13 -1.79 9.87
CA LYS A 84 17.93 -2.10 9.08
C LYS A 84 17.29 -3.41 9.55
N VAL A 85 15.97 -3.50 9.43
CA VAL A 85 15.22 -4.76 9.55
C VAL A 85 14.29 -4.92 8.34
N VAL A 86 14.39 -6.06 7.66
CA VAL A 86 13.59 -6.36 6.46
C VAL A 86 12.67 -7.54 6.73
N LEU A 87 11.37 -7.34 6.51
CA LEU A 87 10.37 -8.39 6.44
C LEU A 87 10.37 -8.97 5.02
N THR A 88 10.44 -10.29 4.90
CA THR A 88 10.26 -11.01 3.64
C THR A 88 9.08 -11.97 3.78
N VAL A 89 8.13 -11.90 2.84
CA VAL A 89 6.96 -12.76 2.75
C VAL A 89 6.93 -13.43 1.38
N ASP A 90 7.07 -14.74 1.38
CA ASP A 90 6.87 -15.59 0.20
C ASP A 90 5.43 -16.08 0.20
N THR A 91 4.75 -15.93 -0.93
CA THR A 91 3.37 -16.40 -1.11
C THR A 91 3.30 -17.33 -2.30
N HIS A 92 2.65 -18.48 -2.12
CA HIS A 92 2.22 -19.31 -3.24
C HIS A 92 0.79 -19.80 -3.07
N VAL A 93 0.12 -20.00 -4.20
CA VAL A 93 -1.26 -20.48 -4.24
C VAL A 93 -1.50 -21.15 -5.60
N LYS A 94 -2.34 -22.18 -5.60
CA LYS A 94 -2.77 -22.89 -6.81
C LYS A 94 -4.26 -23.14 -6.74
N GLY A 95 -4.96 -22.92 -7.85
CA GLY A 95 -6.40 -23.12 -7.94
C GLY A 95 -7.13 -21.90 -8.45
N ASN A 96 -8.40 -21.80 -8.09
CA ASN A 96 -9.27 -20.66 -8.33
C ASN A 96 -9.58 -19.98 -7.00
N GLN A 97 -9.26 -18.69 -6.91
CA GLN A 97 -9.52 -17.86 -5.74
C GLN A 97 -9.52 -16.39 -6.17
N TYR A 98 -10.21 -15.54 -5.43
CA TYR A 98 -10.08 -14.08 -5.56
C TYR A 98 -8.92 -13.56 -4.71
N ASP A 99 -8.58 -12.31 -4.92
CA ASP A 99 -7.65 -11.62 -4.06
C ASP A 99 -8.22 -11.42 -2.65
N ARG A 100 -7.32 -11.45 -1.67
CA ARG A 100 -7.61 -11.41 -0.25
C ARG A 100 -6.76 -10.35 0.40
N ILE A 101 -7.38 -9.52 1.23
CA ILE A 101 -6.64 -8.58 2.08
C ILE A 101 -6.06 -9.33 3.29
N GLY A 102 -4.78 -9.15 3.52
CA GLY A 102 -4.04 -9.70 4.64
C GLY A 102 -3.27 -8.66 5.41
N SER A 103 -2.98 -8.98 6.68
CA SER A 103 -2.16 -8.16 7.57
C SER A 103 -1.27 -9.01 8.46
N LEU A 104 -0.08 -8.51 8.80
CA LEU A 104 0.85 -9.11 9.76
C LEU A 104 1.15 -8.11 10.88
N TRP A 105 1.00 -8.58 12.11
CA TRP A 105 1.10 -7.83 13.34
C TRP A 105 2.23 -8.36 14.22
N LEU A 106 2.88 -7.45 14.94
CA LEU A 106 3.72 -7.77 16.09
C LEU A 106 3.10 -7.14 17.33
N GLY A 107 2.73 -7.98 18.30
CA GLY A 107 1.92 -7.54 19.43
C GLY A 107 0.55 -7.08 18.95
N ARG A 108 0.30 -5.77 19.02
CA ARG A 108 -0.96 -5.16 18.56
C ARG A 108 -0.75 -4.14 17.43
N ASP A 109 0.47 -4.06 16.89
CA ASP A 109 0.87 -3.07 15.90
C ASP A 109 1.02 -3.75 14.54
N GLU A 110 0.33 -3.24 13.53
CA GLU A 110 0.39 -3.79 12.17
C GLU A 110 1.67 -3.32 11.49
N ILE A 111 2.46 -4.24 10.96
CA ILE A 111 3.72 -3.89 10.28
C ILE A 111 3.67 -4.16 8.77
N PHE A 112 2.65 -4.87 8.29
CA PHE A 112 2.50 -5.22 6.89
C PHE A 112 1.04 -5.45 6.52
N ARG A 113 0.60 -4.83 5.42
CA ARG A 113 -0.70 -4.99 4.80
C ARG A 113 -0.53 -5.29 3.32
N PHE A 114 -1.36 -6.17 2.76
CA PHE A 114 -1.28 -6.57 1.37
C PHE A 114 -2.61 -7.10 0.84
N SER A 115 -2.82 -7.00 -0.46
CA SER A 115 -3.77 -7.85 -1.21
C SER A 115 -2.99 -8.97 -1.89
N THR A 116 -3.50 -10.20 -1.86
CA THR A 116 -2.89 -11.32 -2.56
C THR A 116 -3.11 -11.24 -4.06
N ALA A 117 -2.16 -11.67 -4.90
CA ALA A 117 -2.44 -11.86 -6.33
C ALA A 117 -3.41 -13.04 -6.56
N GLU A 118 -4.34 -12.91 -7.52
CA GLU A 118 -5.27 -14.00 -7.86
C GLU A 118 -4.58 -15.22 -8.51
N PRO A 119 -4.81 -16.47 -8.05
CA PRO A 119 -4.11 -17.63 -8.59
C PRO A 119 -4.51 -18.04 -10.01
N THR A 120 -3.74 -18.99 -10.52
CA THR A 120 -4.07 -19.80 -11.69
C THR A 120 -4.18 -21.28 -11.31
N ARG A 121 -4.75 -22.08 -12.21
CA ARG A 121 -4.74 -23.56 -12.10
C ARG A 121 -3.33 -24.15 -12.12
N HIS A 122 -2.37 -23.45 -12.73
CA HIS A 122 -0.96 -23.88 -12.77
C HIS A 122 -0.21 -23.50 -11.49
N GLY A 123 -0.71 -22.51 -10.76
CA GLY A 123 -0.11 -21.99 -9.54
C GLY A 123 0.72 -20.75 -9.79
N ILE A 124 0.82 -19.91 -8.76
CA ILE A 124 1.62 -18.69 -8.75
C ILE A 124 2.51 -18.65 -7.50
N PHE A 125 3.64 -17.99 -7.63
CA PHE A 125 4.59 -17.70 -6.56
C PHE A 125 5.09 -16.26 -6.71
N TYR A 126 5.21 -15.54 -5.59
CA TYR A 126 5.84 -14.24 -5.56
C TYR A 126 6.41 -13.94 -4.17
N ARG A 127 7.40 -13.05 -4.12
CA ARG A 127 8.05 -12.58 -2.90
C ARG A 127 7.79 -11.08 -2.74
N VAL A 128 7.43 -10.69 -1.52
CA VAL A 128 7.34 -9.28 -1.11
C VAL A 128 8.39 -9.02 -0.04
N GLU A 129 9.06 -7.88 -0.14
CA GLU A 129 9.99 -7.39 0.87
C GLU A 129 9.54 -6.02 1.37
N LYS A 130 9.62 -5.80 2.68
CA LYS A 130 9.27 -4.53 3.31
C LYS A 130 10.34 -4.11 4.31
N ASP A 131 10.73 -2.84 4.24
CA ASP A 131 11.51 -2.21 5.30
C ASP A 131 10.61 -2.00 6.54
N VAL A 132 10.88 -2.73 7.61
CA VAL A 132 10.17 -2.64 8.89
C VAL A 132 11.06 -2.02 9.97
N THR A 133 12.15 -1.36 9.57
CA THR A 133 13.06 -0.63 10.48
C THR A 133 12.35 0.39 11.35
N PRO A 134 11.33 1.16 10.89
CA PRO A 134 10.60 2.08 11.76
C PRO A 134 10.01 1.41 13.02
N TYR A 135 9.71 0.11 12.96
CA TYR A 135 9.12 -0.68 14.05
C TYR A 135 10.16 -1.35 14.97
N VAL A 136 11.44 -0.96 14.89
CA VAL A 136 12.52 -1.48 15.77
C VAL A 136 12.18 -1.46 17.27
N PRO A 137 11.44 -0.48 17.85
CA PRO A 137 11.05 -0.55 19.25
C PRO A 137 10.26 -1.80 19.62
N LEU A 138 9.38 -2.28 18.74
CA LEU A 138 8.61 -3.52 18.93
C LEU A 138 9.52 -4.75 18.87
N LEU A 139 10.50 -4.72 17.96
CA LEU A 139 11.39 -5.83 17.63
C LEU A 139 12.46 -6.11 18.70
N ARG A 140 12.69 -5.21 19.66
CA ARG A 140 13.69 -5.40 20.72
C ARG A 140 13.25 -6.37 21.82
N SER A 141 11.99 -6.78 21.82
CA SER A 141 11.41 -7.63 22.86
C SER A 141 10.59 -8.77 22.24
N PRO A 142 10.34 -9.86 22.98
CA PRO A 142 9.43 -10.89 22.53
C PRO A 142 8.04 -10.32 22.23
N GLN A 143 7.42 -10.76 21.13
CA GLN A 143 6.11 -10.32 20.67
C GLN A 143 5.29 -11.52 20.22
N THR A 144 3.96 -11.41 20.31
CA THR A 144 3.09 -12.32 19.56
C THR A 144 3.05 -11.89 18.10
N VAL A 145 3.36 -12.80 17.19
CA VAL A 145 3.12 -12.63 15.75
C VAL A 145 1.69 -13.04 15.48
N ARG A 146 0.94 -12.22 14.75
CA ARG A 146 -0.36 -12.59 14.20
C ARG A 146 -0.40 -12.26 12.72
N THR A 147 -0.89 -13.20 11.90
CA THR A 147 -1.21 -12.92 10.50
C THR A 147 -2.68 -13.21 10.27
N ASP A 148 -3.40 -12.22 9.77
CA ASP A 148 -4.79 -12.33 9.35
C ASP A 148 -4.83 -12.43 7.82
N LEU A 149 -5.47 -13.47 7.31
CA LEU A 149 -5.78 -13.62 5.89
C LEU A 149 -7.05 -14.47 5.77
N VAL A 150 -8.20 -13.81 5.71
CA VAL A 150 -9.50 -14.50 5.58
C VAL A 150 -9.61 -15.08 4.18
N ASN A 151 -9.69 -16.39 4.07
CA ASN A 151 -9.74 -17.09 2.80
C ASN A 151 -10.73 -18.26 2.85
N TYR A 152 -11.98 -18.02 2.48
CA TYR A 152 -12.98 -19.08 2.42
C TYR A 152 -12.75 -19.99 1.19
N VAL A 153 -12.36 -21.24 1.46
CA VAL A 153 -12.12 -22.27 0.45
C VAL A 153 -13.37 -23.15 0.39
N THR A 154 -14.25 -22.87 -0.57
CA THR A 154 -15.55 -23.54 -0.71
C THR A 154 -15.93 -23.72 -2.18
N GLY A 155 -16.41 -24.93 -2.53
CA GLY A 155 -16.95 -25.24 -3.85
C GLY A 155 -15.97 -24.90 -5.00
N PRO A 156 -16.29 -23.93 -5.87
CA PRO A 156 -15.42 -23.55 -6.99
C PRO A 156 -14.16 -22.76 -6.56
N TYR A 157 -14.06 -22.33 -5.31
CA TYR A 157 -12.91 -21.61 -4.76
C TYR A 157 -12.03 -22.59 -3.97
N ASP A 158 -11.02 -23.13 -4.64
CA ASP A 158 -10.16 -24.23 -4.16
C ASP A 158 -8.72 -23.78 -3.84
N GLY A 159 -8.41 -22.49 -4.03
CA GLY A 159 -7.08 -21.93 -3.77
C GLY A 159 -6.82 -21.66 -2.28
N VAL A 160 -5.89 -22.42 -1.70
CA VAL A 160 -5.31 -22.16 -0.37
C VAL A 160 -4.04 -21.34 -0.55
N PHE A 161 -3.95 -20.18 0.11
CA PHE A 161 -2.72 -19.38 0.13
C PHE A 161 -1.76 -19.93 1.19
N TYR A 162 -0.53 -20.20 0.79
CA TYR A 162 0.54 -20.62 1.68
C TYR A 162 1.58 -19.52 1.76
N LEU A 163 1.86 -19.06 2.99
CA LEU A 163 2.83 -17.99 3.24
C LEU A 163 3.99 -18.48 4.10
N THR A 164 5.18 -17.98 3.78
CA THR A 164 6.39 -18.06 4.62
C THR A 164 6.85 -16.65 4.94
N ALA A 165 6.99 -16.30 6.23
CA ALA A 165 7.38 -14.96 6.66
C ALA A 165 8.63 -14.98 7.55
N SER A 166 9.56 -14.06 7.31
CA SER A 166 10.80 -13.93 8.09
C SER A 166 11.26 -12.48 8.23
N LEU A 167 12.02 -12.21 9.29
CA LEU A 167 12.65 -10.91 9.56
C LEU A 167 14.16 -11.06 9.51
N THR A 168 14.83 -10.27 8.66
CA THR A 168 16.30 -10.19 8.61
C THR A 168 16.78 -8.90 9.29
N PHE A 169 17.60 -9.04 10.32
CA PHE A 169 18.15 -7.97 11.15
C PHE A 169 19.58 -7.69 10.74
N TYR A 170 19.85 -6.48 10.25
CA TYR A 170 21.20 -6.03 9.88
C TYR A 170 21.80 -5.23 11.03
N GLU A 171 22.94 -5.69 11.55
CA GLU A 171 23.63 -5.00 12.64
C GLU A 171 24.13 -3.61 12.20
N ALA A 172 24.18 -2.69 13.15
CA ALA A 172 24.81 -1.40 12.93
C ALA A 172 26.33 -1.56 12.79
N SER A 173 26.92 -0.78 11.89
CA SER A 173 28.35 -0.67 11.67
C SER A 173 28.72 0.79 11.39
N ALA A 174 30.02 1.09 11.27
CA ALA A 174 30.45 2.43 10.86
C ALA A 174 29.92 2.82 9.46
N ALA A 175 29.77 1.85 8.55
CA ALA A 175 29.26 2.07 7.20
C ALA A 175 27.72 2.10 7.13
N ALA A 176 27.04 1.48 8.09
CA ALA A 176 25.59 1.45 8.22
C ALA A 176 25.21 1.72 9.68
N PRO A 177 25.14 2.99 10.12
CA PRO A 177 24.88 3.32 11.52
C PRO A 177 23.49 2.83 11.97
N ALA A 178 23.31 2.77 13.29
CA ALA A 178 22.02 2.40 13.88
C ALA A 178 20.91 3.31 13.37
N ALA A 179 19.75 2.72 13.05
CA ALA A 179 18.62 3.45 12.52
C ALA A 179 18.10 4.49 13.53
N ARG A 180 17.79 5.69 13.04
CA ARG A 180 17.13 6.75 13.82
C ARG A 180 15.62 6.55 13.71
N VAL A 181 15.07 5.86 14.69
CA VAL A 181 13.65 5.47 14.77
C VAL A 181 13.00 6.09 16.00
N ALA A 182 11.68 5.94 16.14
CA ALA A 182 10.97 6.29 17.36
C ALA A 182 11.56 5.54 18.58
N ASP A 183 11.42 6.11 19.77
CA ASP A 183 11.81 5.44 21.01
C ASP A 183 10.71 4.46 21.47
N ALA A 184 9.44 4.75 21.13
CA ALA A 184 8.29 3.90 21.39
C ALA A 184 7.34 3.84 20.19
N VAL A 185 6.66 2.71 20.04
CA VAL A 185 5.56 2.50 19.08
C VAL A 185 4.38 1.99 19.88
N LEU A 186 3.25 2.67 19.78
CA LEU A 186 2.02 2.34 20.50
C LEU A 186 0.88 2.07 19.51
N PRO A 187 0.11 1.00 19.70
CA PRO A 187 -0.96 0.62 18.78
C PRO A 187 -2.19 1.51 18.97
N VAL A 188 -2.77 1.93 17.85
CA VAL A 188 -4.00 2.73 17.74
C VAL A 188 -5.02 1.86 17.01
N THR A 189 -5.77 1.07 17.78
CA THR A 189 -6.72 0.05 17.28
C THR A 189 -8.10 0.18 17.94
N ALA A 190 -9.14 -0.34 17.27
CA ALA A 190 -10.52 -0.20 17.71
C ALA A 190 -10.88 -0.94 19.02
N ALA A 191 -10.20 -2.05 19.31
CA ALA A 191 -10.44 -2.86 20.50
C ALA A 191 -9.23 -2.78 21.45
N PRO A 192 -9.38 -2.19 22.64
CA PRO A 192 -8.33 -2.18 23.65
C PRO A 192 -7.91 -3.61 23.97
N GLY A 193 -6.64 -3.94 23.72
CA GLY A 193 -6.07 -5.24 24.07
C GLY A 193 -5.93 -6.23 22.92
N ALA A 194 -6.45 -5.96 21.72
CA ALA A 194 -6.37 -6.88 20.58
C ALA A 194 -5.74 -6.23 19.34
N PRO A 195 -4.96 -6.99 18.53
CA PRO A 195 -4.66 -6.63 17.14
C PRO A 195 -5.96 -6.70 16.36
N THR A 196 -6.55 -5.54 16.09
CA THR A 196 -7.80 -5.45 15.34
C THR A 196 -7.72 -4.32 14.34
N THR A 197 -8.30 -4.59 13.19
CA THR A 197 -8.61 -3.59 12.17
C THR A 197 -10.09 -3.24 12.35
N ASP A 198 -10.41 -1.96 12.48
CA ASP A 198 -11.80 -1.53 12.34
C ASP A 198 -12.21 -1.72 10.87
N ARG A 199 -13.44 -2.16 10.61
CA ARG A 199 -13.93 -2.39 9.24
C ARG A 199 -14.97 -1.37 8.78
N ASN A 200 -15.34 -0.43 9.65
CA ASN A 200 -16.41 0.55 9.39
C ASN A 200 -15.84 1.94 9.10
N GLY A 201 -14.52 2.06 8.92
CA GLY A 201 -13.85 3.34 8.71
C GLY A 201 -13.92 4.29 9.89
N HIS A 202 -14.37 3.88 11.08
CA HIS A 202 -14.52 4.79 12.23
C HIS A 202 -14.23 4.08 13.55
N PHE A 203 -13.21 4.55 14.26
CA PHE A 203 -12.91 4.07 15.62
C PHE A 203 -12.18 5.11 16.46
N SER A 204 -12.21 4.89 17.78
CA SER A 204 -11.44 5.65 18.77
C SER A 204 -10.57 4.71 19.60
N ALA A 205 -9.34 5.13 19.89
CA ALA A 205 -8.40 4.41 20.74
C ALA A 205 -7.85 5.33 21.84
N THR A 206 -8.09 4.96 23.09
CA THR A 206 -7.55 5.70 24.25
C THR A 206 -6.21 5.09 24.70
N LEU A 207 -5.18 5.94 24.74
CA LEU A 207 -3.81 5.60 25.10
C LEU A 207 -3.52 6.09 26.52
N SER A 208 -3.46 5.16 27.48
CA SER A 208 -3.30 5.49 28.90
C SER A 208 -1.85 5.55 29.40
N HIS A 209 -0.88 5.13 28.58
CA HIS A 209 0.52 4.95 28.98
C HIS A 209 1.48 5.64 28.02
N LEU A 210 1.25 6.93 27.79
CA LEU A 210 2.14 7.76 26.99
C LEU A 210 3.37 8.19 27.81
N PRO A 211 4.58 8.24 27.21
CA PRO A 211 5.74 8.83 27.85
C PRO A 211 5.48 10.30 28.21
N ALA A 212 5.85 10.74 29.41
CA ALA A 212 5.67 12.11 29.84
C ALA A 212 6.68 13.10 29.20
N ASN A 213 7.60 12.61 28.37
CA ASN A 213 8.70 13.36 27.78
C ASN A 213 8.74 13.26 26.23
N VAL A 214 7.57 13.10 25.59
CA VAL A 214 7.45 13.11 24.12
C VAL A 214 7.91 14.46 23.55
N VAL A 215 8.66 14.43 22.45
CA VAL A 215 9.10 15.61 21.69
C VAL A 215 8.65 15.59 20.23
N ARG A 216 8.35 14.41 19.68
CA ARG A 216 7.80 14.22 18.33
C ARG A 216 6.80 13.08 18.33
N ALA A 217 5.80 13.18 17.49
CA ALA A 217 4.75 12.18 17.34
C ALA A 217 4.32 12.08 15.87
N THR A 218 4.30 10.87 15.33
CA THR A 218 3.69 10.58 14.03
C THR A 218 2.80 9.35 14.15
N LEU A 219 1.81 9.22 13.28
CA LEU A 219 0.95 8.03 13.22
C LEU A 219 1.15 7.36 11.86
N ASP A 220 1.61 6.11 11.88
CA ASP A 220 1.54 5.23 10.71
C ASP A 220 0.12 4.69 10.61
N LEU A 221 -0.69 5.24 9.70
CA LEU A 221 -2.09 4.86 9.51
C LEU A 221 -2.22 3.88 8.35
N TYR A 222 -2.66 2.65 8.61
CA TYR A 222 -3.07 1.73 7.56
C TYR A 222 -4.54 1.93 7.23
N ALA A 223 -4.86 2.08 5.95
CA ALA A 223 -6.23 2.12 5.46
C ALA A 223 -6.34 1.32 4.15
N SER A 224 -7.39 0.51 4.00
CA SER A 224 -7.76 -0.12 2.74
C SER A 224 -9.26 -0.16 2.54
N ASN A 225 -9.70 0.10 1.32
CA ASN A 225 -11.09 0.25 0.90
C ASN A 225 -11.66 -1.07 0.35
N HIS A 226 -12.87 -1.44 0.78
CA HIS A 226 -13.55 -2.70 0.40
C HIS A 226 -15.05 -2.49 0.18
N ALA A 227 -15.71 -3.52 -0.38
CA ALA A 227 -17.13 -3.51 -0.71
C ALA A 227 -17.47 -2.38 -1.69
N CYS A 228 -18.49 -1.56 -1.44
CA CYS A 228 -18.83 -0.45 -2.34
C CYS A 228 -17.71 0.59 -2.48
N ASP A 229 -16.83 0.70 -1.48
CA ASP A 229 -15.69 1.61 -1.57
C ASP A 229 -14.48 0.95 -2.23
N GLU A 230 -14.53 -0.32 -2.62
CA GLU A 230 -13.47 -0.94 -3.44
C GLU A 230 -13.20 -0.14 -4.73
N PHE A 231 -14.26 0.47 -5.29
CA PHE A 231 -14.21 1.30 -6.49
C PHE A 231 -14.69 2.73 -6.23
N TRP A 232 -14.45 3.29 -5.03
CA TRP A 232 -15.04 4.57 -4.60
C TRP A 232 -14.88 5.71 -5.61
N TYR A 233 -13.79 5.74 -6.38
CA TYR A 233 -13.50 6.73 -7.43
C TYR A 233 -14.48 6.71 -8.62
N THR A 234 -15.35 5.69 -8.73
CA THR A 234 -16.47 5.61 -9.69
C THR A 234 -17.85 5.66 -9.01
N ASN A 235 -17.91 5.89 -7.70
CA ASN A 235 -19.17 5.99 -7.00
C ASN A 235 -19.93 7.25 -7.41
N VAL A 236 -21.25 7.11 -7.49
CA VAL A 236 -22.18 8.19 -7.87
C VAL A 236 -22.76 8.87 -6.63
N PRO A 237 -23.41 10.04 -6.77
CA PRO A 237 -24.16 10.65 -5.67
C PRO A 237 -25.25 9.71 -5.12
N ASP A 238 -25.48 9.76 -3.80
CA ASP A 238 -26.42 8.86 -3.11
C ASP A 238 -27.82 8.88 -3.72
N ALA A 239 -28.32 10.07 -4.07
CA ALA A 239 -29.64 10.24 -4.68
C ALA A 239 -29.73 9.55 -6.05
N TYR A 240 -28.64 9.51 -6.81
CA TYR A 240 -28.59 8.82 -8.09
C TYR A 240 -28.54 7.31 -7.91
N ALA A 241 -27.66 6.79 -7.03
CA ALA A 241 -27.61 5.36 -6.69
C ALA A 241 -28.97 4.84 -6.18
N ALA A 242 -29.63 5.59 -5.30
CA ALA A 242 -30.92 5.21 -4.74
C ALA A 242 -32.05 5.09 -5.79
N ARG A 243 -31.99 5.88 -6.87
CA ARG A 243 -32.93 5.79 -8.01
C ARG A 243 -32.61 4.63 -8.96
N HIS A 244 -31.37 4.15 -8.96
CA HIS A 244 -30.84 3.15 -9.89
C HIS A 244 -30.39 1.85 -9.18
N LYS A 245 -31.11 1.44 -8.13
CA LYS A 245 -30.75 0.24 -7.33
C LYS A 245 -30.62 -1.04 -8.17
N LYS A 246 -31.43 -1.18 -9.22
CA LYS A 246 -31.41 -2.33 -10.15
C LYS A 246 -30.11 -2.42 -10.97
N ASP A 247 -29.39 -1.30 -11.06
CA ASP A 247 -28.15 -1.17 -11.82
C ASP A 247 -26.91 -1.38 -10.92
N GLU A 248 -27.13 -1.70 -9.63
CA GLU A 248 -26.09 -2.04 -8.64
C GLU A 248 -25.02 -0.96 -8.43
N LEU A 249 -25.37 0.31 -8.65
CA LEU A 249 -24.46 1.44 -8.46
C LEU A 249 -24.23 1.74 -6.97
N CYS A 250 -22.97 2.00 -6.60
CA CYS A 250 -22.58 2.44 -5.27
C CYS A 250 -22.69 3.96 -5.10
N GLY A 251 -23.17 4.40 -3.93
CA GLY A 251 -23.37 5.81 -3.58
C GLY A 251 -22.15 6.49 -2.94
N GLY A 252 -22.37 7.64 -2.30
CA GLY A 252 -21.39 8.40 -1.51
C GLY A 252 -20.47 9.31 -2.31
N GLY A 253 -20.63 9.37 -3.63
CA GLY A 253 -19.75 10.15 -4.50
C GLY A 253 -18.31 9.65 -4.51
N PRO A 254 -17.46 10.25 -5.37
CA PRO A 254 -16.08 9.85 -5.54
C PRO A 254 -15.08 10.51 -4.58
N TYR A 255 -15.46 11.39 -3.66
CA TYR A 255 -14.50 11.97 -2.72
C TYR A 255 -14.40 11.18 -1.41
N ARG A 256 -13.18 10.90 -0.95
CA ARG A 256 -12.86 10.31 0.36
C ARG A 256 -11.73 11.11 1.02
N GLU A 257 -11.83 11.27 2.32
CA GLU A 257 -10.73 11.73 3.19
C GLU A 257 -10.76 10.94 4.50
N ILE A 258 -9.62 10.84 5.18
CA ILE A 258 -9.51 10.17 6.48
C ILE A 258 -9.09 11.20 7.51
N ASP A 259 -10.00 11.50 8.42
CA ASP A 259 -9.79 12.41 9.53
C ASP A 259 -9.07 11.70 10.68
N VAL A 260 -8.05 12.36 11.23
CA VAL A 260 -7.35 11.93 12.45
C VAL A 260 -7.54 13.02 13.51
N ALA A 261 -8.16 12.67 14.63
CA ALA A 261 -8.38 13.58 15.75
C ALA A 261 -7.63 13.16 17.01
N VAL A 262 -7.16 14.14 17.78
CA VAL A 262 -6.59 13.97 19.12
C VAL A 262 -7.54 14.64 20.11
N ASP A 263 -8.03 13.88 21.09
CA ASP A 263 -8.98 14.32 22.12
C ASP A 263 -10.22 15.03 21.55
N GLY A 264 -10.77 14.48 20.46
CA GLY A 264 -11.98 15.00 19.80
C GLY A 264 -11.75 16.23 18.91
N ARG A 265 -10.50 16.68 18.75
CA ARG A 265 -10.14 17.79 17.86
C ARG A 265 -9.38 17.26 16.65
N LEU A 266 -9.77 17.67 15.43
CA LEU A 266 -9.05 17.28 14.23
C LEU A 266 -7.59 17.73 14.32
N ALA A 267 -6.68 16.78 14.13
CA ALA A 267 -5.26 16.96 14.25
C ALA A 267 -4.55 16.87 12.89
N SER A 268 -5.10 16.07 11.97
CA SER A 268 -4.62 15.92 10.60
C SER A 268 -5.69 15.32 9.69
N VAL A 269 -5.45 15.37 8.38
CA VAL A 269 -6.30 14.80 7.33
C VAL A 269 -5.42 13.99 6.39
N VAL A 270 -5.90 12.84 5.94
CA VAL A 270 -5.22 11.99 4.94
C VAL A 270 -6.10 11.87 3.70
N TYR A 271 -5.49 11.99 2.53
CA TYR A 271 -6.16 11.76 1.25
C TYR A 271 -5.79 10.36 0.76
N PRO A 272 -6.72 9.40 0.76
CA PRO A 272 -6.38 8.01 0.42
C PRO A 272 -6.03 7.87 -1.07
N PHE A 273 -5.00 7.08 -1.35
CA PHE A 273 -4.68 6.66 -2.70
C PHE A 273 -5.81 5.74 -3.23
N PRO A 274 -6.28 5.92 -4.47
CA PRO A 274 -7.32 5.08 -5.07
C PRO A 274 -6.76 3.71 -5.47
N TYR A 275 -6.56 2.81 -4.50
CA TYR A 275 -6.09 1.46 -4.76
C TYR A 275 -7.03 0.71 -5.71
N ILE A 276 -6.43 0.00 -6.67
CA ILE A 276 -7.14 -0.96 -7.53
C ILE A 276 -6.58 -2.34 -7.19
N TRP A 277 -7.36 -3.18 -6.52
CA TRP A 277 -6.86 -4.49 -6.08
C TRP A 277 -6.65 -5.45 -7.25
N THR A 278 -5.98 -6.59 -7.00
CA THR A 278 -5.50 -7.45 -8.09
C THR A 278 -6.62 -8.20 -8.83
N GLY A 279 -7.87 -8.16 -8.31
CA GLY A 279 -9.08 -8.56 -9.02
C GLY A 279 -9.92 -7.40 -9.59
N GLY A 280 -9.57 -6.16 -9.26
CA GLY A 280 -10.39 -4.97 -9.46
C GLY A 280 -10.50 -4.51 -10.92
N ILE A 281 -11.65 -3.94 -11.28
CA ILE A 281 -12.04 -3.50 -12.64
C ILE A 281 -12.03 -4.65 -13.65
N ASN A 282 -10.86 -5.15 -14.04
CA ASN A 282 -10.66 -6.33 -14.86
C ASN A 282 -9.40 -7.08 -14.39
N PRO A 283 -9.50 -8.36 -13.95
CA PRO A 283 -8.37 -9.09 -13.37
C PRO A 283 -7.21 -9.32 -14.36
N LEU A 284 -7.42 -9.17 -15.67
CA LEU A 284 -6.34 -9.30 -16.65
C LEU A 284 -5.41 -8.09 -16.71
N LEU A 285 -5.83 -6.93 -16.19
CA LEU A 285 -4.97 -5.74 -16.08
C LEU A 285 -3.76 -6.02 -15.16
N TRP A 286 -3.98 -6.86 -14.15
CA TRP A 286 -3.05 -7.09 -13.04
C TRP A 286 -2.24 -8.39 -13.16
N ARG A 287 -2.12 -8.91 -14.40
CA ARG A 287 -1.45 -10.18 -14.71
C ARG A 287 -0.47 -9.99 -15.88
N PRO A 288 0.86 -10.04 -15.66
CA PRO A 288 1.56 -10.39 -14.42
C PRO A 288 1.87 -9.23 -13.47
N LEU A 289 1.74 -7.98 -13.92
CA LEU A 289 2.13 -6.81 -13.13
C LEU A 289 0.98 -6.41 -12.21
N SER A 290 1.22 -6.40 -10.90
CA SER A 290 0.21 -5.99 -9.92
C SER A 290 0.12 -4.47 -9.84
N ALA A 291 -1.09 -3.94 -9.65
CA ALA A 291 -1.31 -2.51 -9.43
C ALA A 291 -0.43 -1.92 -8.31
N ILE A 292 -0.26 -0.59 -8.38
CA ILE A 292 0.61 0.19 -7.49
C ILE A 292 0.37 -0.19 -6.03
N HIS A 293 1.44 -0.61 -5.33
CA HIS A 293 1.47 -0.93 -3.90
C HIS A 293 0.52 -2.06 -3.42
N THR A 294 -0.20 -2.80 -4.27
CA THR A 294 -1.21 -3.74 -3.76
C THR A 294 -0.63 -4.93 -3.01
N LEU A 295 0.55 -5.42 -3.41
CA LEU A 295 1.23 -6.52 -2.71
C LEU A 295 1.93 -6.06 -1.41
N ASN A 296 2.09 -4.75 -1.21
CA ASN A 296 2.67 -4.13 -0.02
C ASN A 296 2.08 -2.73 0.16
N VAL A 297 0.95 -2.65 0.85
CA VAL A 297 0.23 -1.39 1.07
C VAL A 297 1.02 -0.55 2.10
N PRO A 298 1.53 0.63 1.73
CA PRO A 298 2.23 1.51 2.65
C PRO A 298 1.25 2.14 3.66
N PRO A 299 1.65 2.35 4.93
CA PRO A 299 0.88 3.21 5.81
C PRO A 299 1.02 4.68 5.38
N TYR A 300 0.00 5.48 5.65
CA TYR A 300 0.08 6.94 5.56
C TYR A 300 0.84 7.46 6.78
N ALA A 301 1.88 8.27 6.55
CA ALA A 301 2.60 8.95 7.63
C ALA A 301 1.87 10.24 8.02
N VAL A 302 1.16 10.20 9.14
CA VAL A 302 0.42 11.35 9.67
C VAL A 302 1.30 12.12 10.65
N ASP A 303 1.61 13.37 10.35
CA ASP A 303 2.42 14.24 11.21
C ASP A 303 1.56 14.78 12.36
N LEU A 304 1.93 14.43 13.60
CA LEU A 304 1.32 14.89 14.84
C LEU A 304 2.32 15.67 15.71
N ASP A 305 3.45 16.13 15.15
CA ASP A 305 4.48 16.85 15.89
C ASP A 305 3.92 18.12 16.59
N PRO A 306 2.99 18.90 16.00
CA PRO A 306 2.31 20.01 16.71
C PRO A 306 1.58 19.61 18.01
N TRP A 307 1.20 18.33 18.13
CA TRP A 307 0.49 17.79 19.30
C TRP A 307 1.43 17.11 20.32
N ALA A 308 2.73 16.99 20.03
CA ALA A 308 3.69 16.27 20.88
C ALA A 308 3.69 16.75 22.34
N GLY A 309 3.59 18.07 22.56
CA GLY A 309 3.55 18.65 23.91
C GLY A 309 2.23 18.45 24.66
N VAL A 310 1.13 18.19 23.94
CA VAL A 310 -0.16 17.79 24.54
C VAL A 310 -0.10 16.33 24.95
N LEU A 311 0.39 15.47 24.06
CA LEU A 311 0.53 14.02 24.28
C LEU A 311 1.53 13.65 25.40
N SER A 312 2.32 14.61 25.89
CA SER A 312 3.32 14.41 26.94
C SER A 312 2.84 14.80 28.34
N ASP A 313 1.56 15.17 28.53
CA ASP A 313 1.08 15.74 29.79
C ASP A 313 0.87 14.71 30.93
N GLY A 314 1.05 13.42 30.62
CA GLY A 314 0.93 12.30 31.55
C GLY A 314 -0.50 11.80 31.77
N LYS A 315 -1.48 12.27 30.99
CA LYS A 315 -2.86 11.79 31.01
C LYS A 315 -3.15 10.82 29.86
N PRO A 316 -4.27 10.08 29.93
CA PRO A 316 -4.77 9.36 28.78
C PRO A 316 -5.21 10.30 27.67
N HIS A 317 -4.87 9.97 26.42
CA HIS A 317 -5.30 10.70 25.23
C HIS A 317 -6.05 9.77 24.28
N THR A 318 -7.03 10.29 23.55
CA THR A 318 -7.81 9.52 22.59
C THR A 318 -7.48 9.93 21.17
N ILE A 319 -7.09 8.96 20.34
CA ILE A 319 -6.95 9.15 18.90
C ILE A 319 -8.19 8.57 18.22
N THR A 320 -8.85 9.37 17.39
CA THR A 320 -10.01 8.96 16.58
C THR A 320 -9.64 8.99 15.11
N VAL A 321 -10.02 7.95 14.38
CA VAL A 321 -9.88 7.86 12.91
C VAL A 321 -11.29 7.75 12.32
N SER A 322 -11.58 8.53 11.28
CA SER A 322 -12.86 8.50 10.59
C SER A 322 -12.69 8.66 9.09
N VAL A 323 -13.27 7.80 8.28
CA VAL A 323 -13.33 7.94 6.82
C VAL A 323 -14.58 8.70 6.43
N TYR A 324 -14.40 9.85 5.81
CA TYR A 324 -15.49 10.68 5.29
C TYR A 324 -16.10 10.05 4.03
N ASN A 325 -17.41 10.17 3.87
CA ASN A 325 -18.22 9.58 2.79
C ASN A 325 -18.11 8.05 2.66
N ASP A 326 -17.74 7.32 3.72
CA ASP A 326 -17.72 5.85 3.70
C ASP A 326 -19.08 5.26 3.25
N ARG A 327 -19.04 4.37 2.25
CA ARG A 327 -20.19 3.59 1.75
C ARG A 327 -19.91 2.09 1.68
N GLY A 328 -18.81 1.65 2.26
CA GLY A 328 -18.38 0.26 2.25
C GLY A 328 -17.79 -0.14 3.59
N SER A 329 -16.72 -0.91 3.51
CA SER A 329 -15.93 -1.28 4.67
C SER A 329 -14.52 -0.77 4.49
N TRP A 330 -14.10 0.18 5.33
CA TRP A 330 -12.72 0.61 5.41
C TRP A 330 -12.00 -0.08 6.54
N PHE A 331 -10.90 -0.73 6.18
CA PHE A 331 -10.07 -1.46 7.11
C PHE A 331 -9.03 -0.49 7.65
N VAL A 332 -9.18 0.00 8.89
CA VAL A 332 -8.32 1.06 9.46
C VAL A 332 -7.77 0.71 10.84
N ASN A 333 -6.51 1.12 11.06
CA ASN A 333 -5.78 1.11 12.34
C ASN A 333 -4.45 1.86 12.16
N GLY A 334 -3.73 2.13 13.24
CA GLY A 334 -2.40 2.71 13.11
C GLY A 334 -1.45 2.42 14.26
N ASN A 335 -0.23 2.91 14.10
CA ASN A 335 0.84 2.81 15.09
C ASN A 335 1.37 4.22 15.39
N LEU A 336 1.17 4.69 16.63
CA LEU A 336 1.69 5.96 17.11
C LEU A 336 3.18 5.82 17.43
N MET A 337 3.99 6.51 16.65
CA MET A 337 5.45 6.58 16.75
C MET A 337 5.84 7.78 17.61
N LEU A 338 6.61 7.56 18.67
CA LEU A 338 6.97 8.59 19.65
C LEU A 338 8.48 8.71 19.83
N TRP A 339 9.00 9.93 19.73
CA TRP A 339 10.37 10.25 20.11
C TRP A 339 10.36 11.00 21.44
N THR A 340 11.33 10.69 22.30
CA THR A 340 11.39 11.20 23.67
C THR A 340 12.65 11.99 23.95
N ASP A 341 12.56 12.92 24.91
CA ASP A 341 13.71 13.67 25.40
C ASP A 341 14.46 12.89 26.48
N ARG A 342 15.70 12.49 26.20
CA ARG A 342 16.55 11.80 27.18
C ARG A 342 17.10 12.72 28.27
N GLY A 343 17.12 14.04 28.05
CA GLY A 343 17.61 15.03 29.00
C GLY A 343 16.54 15.53 29.97
N ARG A 344 15.28 15.13 29.81
CA ARG A 344 14.16 15.61 30.64
C ARG A 344 13.16 14.50 30.93
N ALA A 345 12.80 14.35 32.20
CA ALA A 345 11.81 13.35 32.63
C ALA A 345 10.37 13.70 32.23
N ARG A 346 10.08 15.00 32.06
CA ARG A 346 8.78 15.50 31.61
C ARG A 346 8.95 16.65 30.64
N THR A 347 8.38 16.54 29.46
CA THR A 347 8.19 17.65 28.53
C THR A 347 6.79 18.24 28.75
N GLY A 348 6.49 19.29 28.03
CA GLY A 348 5.15 19.89 28.01
C GLY A 348 5.05 20.82 26.82
N GLY A 349 3.86 21.30 26.54
CA GLY A 349 3.64 22.17 25.41
C GLY A 349 2.17 22.40 25.16
N ALA A 350 1.87 22.96 24.00
CA ALA A 350 0.50 23.25 23.61
C ALA A 350 0.40 23.35 22.09
N VAL A 351 -0.80 23.03 21.59
CA VAL A 351 -1.25 23.45 20.26
C VAL A 351 -1.60 24.94 20.34
N THR A 352 -1.00 25.74 19.47
CA THR A 352 -1.14 27.21 19.42
C THR A 352 -2.00 27.70 18.26
N ALA A 353 -2.17 26.89 17.22
CA ALA A 353 -3.06 27.19 16.09
C ALA A 353 -3.65 25.89 15.54
N ASP A 354 -4.90 25.94 15.11
CA ASP A 354 -5.64 24.82 14.56
C ASP A 354 -6.77 25.40 13.69
N THR A 355 -6.63 25.27 12.37
CA THR A 355 -7.60 25.81 11.39
C THR A 355 -8.31 24.71 10.60
N ILE A 356 -8.21 23.45 11.03
CA ILE A 356 -8.85 22.34 10.32
C ILE A 356 -10.37 22.47 10.52
N ALA A 357 -11.09 22.86 9.47
CA ALA A 357 -12.55 22.93 9.49
C ALA A 357 -13.16 21.52 9.54
N ALA A 358 -14.18 21.27 10.35
CA ALA A 358 -14.78 19.93 10.49
C ALA A 358 -15.47 19.39 9.23
N LYS A 359 -15.80 20.24 8.26
CA LYS A 359 -16.44 19.85 7.01
C LYS A 359 -15.56 20.26 5.83
N VAL A 360 -15.38 19.36 4.88
CA VAL A 360 -14.75 19.67 3.59
C VAL A 360 -15.73 20.41 2.66
N PRO A 361 -15.31 21.51 2.00
CA PRO A 361 -16.07 22.12 0.92
C PRO A 361 -16.06 21.23 -0.34
N GLU A 362 -17.24 20.75 -0.72
CA GLU A 362 -17.48 19.93 -1.91
C GLU A 362 -18.54 20.57 -2.82
N SER A 363 -18.45 20.29 -4.12
CA SER A 363 -19.44 20.70 -5.11
C SER A 363 -19.63 19.58 -6.12
N THR A 364 -20.88 19.21 -6.36
CA THR A 364 -21.27 18.17 -7.32
C THR A 364 -22.22 18.76 -8.36
N ILE A 365 -21.92 18.51 -9.64
CA ILE A 365 -22.76 18.88 -10.79
C ILE A 365 -23.22 17.59 -11.46
N GLU A 366 -24.52 17.46 -11.67
CA GLU A 366 -25.15 16.30 -12.31
C GLU A 366 -25.85 16.73 -13.60
N MET A 367 -25.59 16.05 -14.72
CA MET A 367 -26.40 16.16 -15.94
C MET A 367 -26.96 14.78 -16.27
N LEU A 368 -28.24 14.59 -15.93
CA LEU A 368 -28.91 13.29 -15.98
C LEU A 368 -29.80 13.17 -17.22
N GLY A 369 -29.77 12.01 -17.85
CA GLY A 369 -30.69 11.59 -18.90
C GLY A 369 -31.43 10.31 -18.52
N ALA A 370 -32.24 9.78 -19.44
CA ALA A 370 -33.00 8.55 -19.21
C ALA A 370 -32.14 7.28 -19.16
N ASP A 371 -30.97 7.30 -19.81
CA ASP A 371 -30.07 6.14 -19.96
C ASP A 371 -28.72 6.33 -19.24
N GLY A 372 -28.67 7.19 -18.23
CA GLY A 372 -27.42 7.50 -17.54
C GLY A 372 -27.24 8.99 -17.27
N GLY A 373 -25.99 9.38 -17.05
CA GLY A 373 -25.68 10.77 -16.77
C GLY A 373 -24.18 11.03 -16.68
N THR A 374 -23.85 12.31 -16.54
CA THR A 374 -22.50 12.76 -16.22
C THR A 374 -22.48 13.42 -14.85
N PHE A 375 -21.38 13.21 -14.14
CA PHE A 375 -21.16 13.70 -12.80
C PHE A 375 -19.84 14.43 -12.77
N ARG A 376 -19.79 15.59 -12.12
CA ARG A 376 -18.54 16.28 -11.85
C ARG A 376 -18.51 16.70 -10.39
N GLU A 377 -17.56 16.16 -9.65
CA GLU A 377 -17.34 16.48 -8.24
C GLU A 377 -16.01 17.19 -8.07
N THR A 378 -15.98 18.19 -7.19
CA THR A 378 -14.75 18.90 -6.82
C THR A 378 -14.73 19.12 -5.32
N ALA A 379 -13.56 18.98 -4.71
CA ALA A 379 -13.32 19.34 -3.32
C ALA A 379 -12.03 20.13 -3.19
N SER A 380 -11.94 21.00 -2.19
CA SER A 380 -10.69 21.70 -1.89
C SER A 380 -10.60 22.03 -0.41
N ARG A 381 -9.39 21.93 0.14
CA ARG A 381 -9.14 22.20 1.55
C ARG A 381 -7.79 22.88 1.73
N ALA A 382 -7.72 23.78 2.69
CA ALA A 382 -6.46 24.35 3.15
C ALA A 382 -6.54 24.49 4.68
N TRP A 383 -5.52 24.01 5.39
CA TRP A 383 -5.49 24.06 6.84
C TRP A 383 -4.07 24.20 7.38
N HIS A 384 -3.99 24.59 8.65
CA HIS A 384 -2.76 24.81 9.39
C HIS A 384 -2.94 24.43 10.86
N VAL A 385 -2.01 23.64 11.38
CA VAL A 385 -1.91 23.31 12.80
C VAL A 385 -0.49 23.65 13.28
N ALA A 386 -0.37 24.35 14.39
CA ALA A 386 0.93 24.66 15.00
C ALA A 386 0.91 24.43 16.49
N GLY A 387 2.06 24.08 17.04
CA GLY A 387 2.26 23.86 18.47
C GLY A 387 3.72 23.94 18.85
N TYR A 388 4.01 23.69 20.12
CA TYR A 388 5.38 23.63 20.62
C TYR A 388 5.54 22.58 21.71
N VAL A 389 6.79 22.18 21.95
CA VAL A 389 7.21 21.35 23.07
C VAL A 389 8.46 21.94 23.72
N ASP A 390 8.49 21.96 25.06
CA ASP A 390 9.63 22.42 25.84
C ASP A 390 10.58 21.26 26.19
N THR A 391 11.72 21.22 25.51
CA THR A 391 12.74 20.16 25.67
C THR A 391 13.88 20.60 26.58
N SER A 392 14.77 19.68 26.93
CA SER A 392 16.04 19.90 27.61
C SER A 392 17.00 20.80 26.83
N ARG A 393 16.79 20.95 25.51
CA ARG A 393 17.59 21.82 24.62
C ARG A 393 16.86 23.12 24.27
N GLY A 394 15.76 23.42 24.96
CA GLY A 394 14.91 24.58 24.69
C GLY A 394 13.62 24.22 23.96
N ARG A 395 12.83 25.26 23.66
CA ARG A 395 11.55 25.11 22.98
C ARG A 395 11.72 24.75 21.51
N VAL A 396 11.02 23.72 21.07
CA VAL A 396 10.86 23.36 19.65
C VAL A 396 9.43 23.71 19.24
N ARG A 397 9.28 24.39 18.10
CA ARG A 397 7.98 24.74 17.52
C ARG A 397 7.76 23.90 16.28
N TYR A 398 6.55 23.37 16.14
CA TYR A 398 6.12 22.59 14.99
C TYR A 398 4.94 23.27 14.33
N ALA A 399 4.90 23.24 13.01
CA ALA A 399 3.75 23.63 12.24
C ALA A 399 3.58 22.72 11.03
N VAL A 400 2.34 22.30 10.77
CA VAL A 400 1.95 21.54 9.59
C VAL A 400 0.89 22.36 8.87
N ALA A 401 1.10 22.62 7.58
CA ALA A 401 0.13 23.23 6.69
C ALA A 401 -0.12 22.31 5.51
N ASP A 402 -1.36 22.24 5.03
CA ASP A 402 -1.77 21.37 3.94
C ASP A 402 -2.70 22.14 3.00
N THR A 403 -2.54 21.94 1.70
CA THR A 403 -3.48 22.41 0.67
C THR A 403 -3.79 21.26 -0.27
N MET A 404 -5.08 20.99 -0.50
CA MET A 404 -5.57 19.93 -1.38
C MET A 404 -6.58 20.46 -2.38
N ARG A 405 -6.52 19.90 -3.59
CA ARG A 405 -7.53 20.05 -4.65
C ARG A 405 -7.89 18.68 -5.21
N PHE A 406 -9.18 18.47 -5.39
CA PHE A 406 -9.75 17.25 -5.94
C PHE A 406 -10.72 17.60 -7.06
N MET A 407 -10.69 16.79 -8.12
CA MET A 407 -11.70 16.79 -9.18
C MET A 407 -11.93 15.36 -9.64
N ASN A 408 -13.20 15.01 -9.83
CA ASN A 408 -13.61 13.78 -10.45
C ASN A 408 -14.71 14.09 -11.50
N ALA A 409 -14.61 13.47 -12.66
CA ALA A 409 -15.58 13.57 -13.74
C ALA A 409 -15.94 12.16 -14.23
N GLN A 410 -17.23 11.86 -14.25
CA GLN A 410 -17.74 10.53 -14.62
C GLN A 410 -18.80 10.62 -15.71
N THR A 411 -18.87 9.57 -16.53
CA THR A 411 -19.98 9.32 -17.45
C THR A 411 -20.46 7.89 -17.27
N ILE A 412 -21.77 7.72 -17.08
CA ILE A 412 -22.41 6.39 -16.96
C ILE A 412 -23.44 6.25 -18.08
N VAL A 413 -23.43 5.10 -18.75
CA VAL A 413 -24.44 4.69 -19.72
C VAL A 413 -25.04 3.35 -19.29
N LEU A 414 -26.28 3.36 -18.83
CA LEU A 414 -26.92 2.21 -18.18
C LEU A 414 -27.19 1.07 -19.18
N SER A 415 -27.65 1.39 -20.39
CA SER A 415 -27.98 0.38 -21.41
C SER A 415 -26.79 -0.49 -21.84
N THR A 416 -25.58 0.08 -21.83
CA THR A 416 -24.34 -0.61 -22.19
C THR A 416 -23.57 -1.09 -20.95
N GLY A 417 -23.82 -0.48 -19.79
CA GLY A 417 -23.02 -0.70 -18.58
C GLY A 417 -21.64 -0.04 -18.65
N ARG A 418 -21.50 0.99 -19.49
CA ARG A 418 -20.26 1.79 -19.59
C ARG A 418 -20.18 2.75 -18.40
N GLY A 419 -19.03 2.73 -17.73
CA GLY A 419 -18.65 3.70 -16.70
C GLY A 419 -17.25 4.22 -17.00
N ASP A 420 -17.15 5.51 -17.27
CA ASP A 420 -15.90 6.23 -17.46
C ASP A 420 -15.68 7.16 -16.28
N ALA A 421 -14.51 7.13 -15.65
CA ALA A 421 -14.15 8.05 -14.58
C ALA A 421 -12.75 8.62 -14.82
N THR A 422 -12.62 9.93 -14.63
CA THR A 422 -11.34 10.64 -14.56
C THR A 422 -11.26 11.36 -13.24
N GLN A 423 -10.19 11.16 -12.49
CA GLN A 423 -9.94 11.73 -11.19
C GLN A 423 -8.55 12.36 -11.13
N GLN A 424 -8.47 13.49 -10.44
CA GLN A 424 -7.25 14.18 -10.10
C GLN A 424 -7.33 14.59 -8.63
N LEU A 425 -6.36 14.16 -7.83
CA LEU A 425 -6.16 14.65 -6.46
C LEU A 425 -4.73 15.15 -6.35
N ASP A 426 -4.56 16.42 -5.97
CA ASP A 426 -3.27 17.04 -5.72
C ASP A 426 -3.27 17.59 -4.29
N PHE A 427 -2.22 17.31 -3.52
CA PHE A 427 -2.01 18.00 -2.26
C PHE A 427 -0.55 18.35 -2.03
N THR A 428 -0.34 19.35 -1.17
CA THR A 428 0.98 19.76 -0.71
C THR A 428 0.92 19.99 0.78
N ARG A 429 1.82 19.33 1.50
CA ARG A 429 2.02 19.46 2.94
C ARG A 429 3.37 20.10 3.23
N THR A 430 3.38 21.10 4.09
CA THR A 430 4.58 21.77 4.57
C THR A 430 4.70 21.60 6.07
N MET A 431 5.76 20.96 6.52
CA MET A 431 6.12 20.74 7.92
C MET A 431 7.29 21.65 8.28
N THR A 432 7.09 22.52 9.25
CA THR A 432 8.10 23.47 9.73
C THR A 432 8.48 23.11 11.16
N THR A 433 9.78 22.99 11.42
CA THR A 433 10.35 22.82 12.76
C THR A 433 11.26 24.01 13.05
N THR A 434 11.01 24.73 14.15
CA THR A 434 11.89 25.80 14.61
C THR A 434 12.44 25.45 15.98
N ASP A 435 13.76 25.40 16.12
CA ASP A 435 14.46 25.12 17.37
C ASP A 435 15.69 26.04 17.55
N GLY A 436 16.54 25.73 18.53
CA GLY A 436 17.77 26.50 18.80
C GLY A 436 18.82 26.46 17.69
N THR A 437 18.66 25.60 16.67
CA THR A 437 19.54 25.51 15.50
C THR A 437 19.03 26.31 14.30
N GLY A 438 17.76 26.76 14.33
CA GLY A 438 17.13 27.53 13.27
C GLY A 438 15.76 27.00 12.89
N THR A 439 15.30 27.37 11.70
CA THR A 439 14.04 26.88 11.12
C THR A 439 14.33 25.93 9.97
N HIS A 440 13.75 24.74 10.04
CA HIS A 440 13.83 23.68 9.05
C HIS A 440 12.46 23.47 8.44
N VAL A 441 12.37 23.48 7.11
CA VAL A 441 11.11 23.32 6.38
C VAL A 441 11.23 22.09 5.48
N ARG A 442 10.26 21.19 5.62
CA ARG A 442 10.06 20.04 4.75
C ARG A 442 8.74 20.25 3.99
N THR A 443 8.76 20.09 2.68
CA THR A 443 7.55 20.12 1.86
C THR A 443 7.45 18.81 1.12
N GLU A 444 6.24 18.27 1.06
CA GLU A 444 5.87 17.07 0.32
C GLU A 444 4.61 17.36 -0.49
N SER A 445 4.66 17.06 -1.77
CA SER A 445 3.54 17.19 -2.70
C SER A 445 3.26 15.84 -3.31
N GLU A 446 1.99 15.44 -3.35
CA GLU A 446 1.58 14.22 -4.05
C GLU A 446 0.42 14.48 -5.02
N SER A 447 0.35 13.65 -6.06
CA SER A 447 -0.65 13.71 -7.12
C SER A 447 -1.10 12.31 -7.50
N TYR A 448 -2.41 12.08 -7.52
CA TYR A 448 -3.06 10.79 -7.82
C TYR A 448 -3.97 10.89 -9.06
N PRO A 449 -3.43 11.13 -10.27
CA PRO A 449 -4.23 11.05 -11.49
C PRO A 449 -4.73 9.61 -11.72
N LEU A 450 -5.99 9.48 -12.09
CA LEU A 450 -6.61 8.21 -12.44
C LEU A 450 -7.61 8.41 -13.59
N ILE A 451 -7.50 7.57 -14.61
CA ILE A 451 -8.54 7.29 -15.60
C ILE A 451 -8.91 5.84 -15.40
N ALA A 452 -10.19 5.56 -15.16
CA ALA A 452 -10.74 4.23 -15.00
C ALA A 452 -11.99 4.12 -15.89
N ASN A 453 -11.79 3.63 -17.11
CA ASN A 453 -12.87 3.38 -18.05
C ASN A 453 -13.18 1.90 -18.05
N SER A 454 -14.45 1.55 -17.98
CA SER A 454 -14.87 0.16 -18.04
C SER A 454 -16.23 -0.01 -18.70
N VAL A 455 -16.44 -1.18 -19.29
CA VAL A 455 -17.75 -1.65 -19.74
C VAL A 455 -18.01 -2.94 -19.01
N TYR A 456 -19.06 -2.96 -18.19
CA TYR A 456 -19.50 -4.15 -17.48
C TYR A 456 -21.00 -4.35 -17.75
N PRO A 457 -21.42 -5.45 -18.41
CA PRO A 457 -22.79 -5.59 -18.87
C PRO A 457 -23.76 -5.47 -17.70
N PRO A 458 -24.91 -4.78 -17.87
CA PRO A 458 -25.86 -4.58 -16.79
C PRO A 458 -26.38 -5.93 -16.29
N PRO A 459 -26.77 -6.05 -15.01
CA PRO A 459 -27.17 -7.33 -14.40
C PRO A 459 -28.20 -8.13 -15.21
N ALA A 460 -29.18 -7.42 -15.79
CA ALA A 460 -30.24 -8.01 -16.62
C ALA A 460 -29.73 -8.71 -17.90
N LYS A 461 -28.49 -8.45 -18.33
CA LYS A 461 -27.85 -9.04 -19.52
C LYS A 461 -26.81 -10.11 -19.19
N ARG A 462 -26.74 -10.61 -17.95
CA ARG A 462 -25.80 -11.67 -17.51
C ARG A 462 -26.50 -13.02 -17.28
N PRO A 463 -26.89 -13.77 -18.33
CA PRO A 463 -27.42 -15.12 -18.13
C PRO A 463 -26.30 -16.06 -17.65
N GLY A 464 -26.44 -16.60 -16.43
CA GLY A 464 -25.45 -17.50 -15.86
C GLY A 464 -24.15 -16.78 -15.46
N TYR A 465 -23.04 -17.10 -16.15
CA TYR A 465 -21.70 -16.50 -15.91
C TYR A 465 -21.18 -15.75 -17.15
N ASP A 466 -22.06 -15.49 -18.13
CA ASP A 466 -21.70 -14.78 -19.35
C ASP A 466 -21.45 -13.30 -19.03
N LEU A 467 -20.23 -12.82 -19.33
CA LEU A 467 -19.84 -11.43 -19.05
C LEU A 467 -18.80 -10.94 -20.07
N VAL A 468 -18.78 -9.62 -20.30
CA VAL A 468 -17.76 -8.91 -21.08
C VAL A 468 -17.21 -7.80 -20.20
N ILE A 469 -15.90 -7.76 -19.94
CA ILE A 469 -15.25 -6.64 -19.27
C ILE A 469 -14.23 -6.06 -20.23
N ASP A 470 -14.52 -4.86 -20.71
CA ASP A 470 -13.52 -4.04 -21.38
C ASP A 470 -13.07 -2.98 -20.37
N ALA A 471 -11.77 -2.78 -20.24
CA ALA A 471 -11.22 -1.82 -19.30
C ALA A 471 -10.00 -1.11 -19.89
N ASP A 472 -9.88 0.18 -19.58
CA ASP A 472 -8.75 1.04 -19.87
C ASP A 472 -8.46 1.87 -18.61
N VAL A 473 -7.27 1.68 -18.06
CA VAL A 473 -6.81 2.29 -16.82
C VAL A 473 -5.49 3.00 -17.06
N HIS A 474 -5.47 4.30 -16.75
CA HIS A 474 -4.25 5.07 -16.58
C HIS A 474 -4.19 5.57 -15.15
N GLN A 475 -3.15 5.22 -14.38
CA GLN A 475 -3.03 5.65 -12.99
C GLN A 475 -1.61 6.09 -12.70
N SER A 476 -1.44 7.12 -11.88
CA SER A 476 -0.13 7.41 -11.31
C SER A 476 -0.18 7.69 -9.81
N TRP A 477 0.93 7.38 -9.14
CA TRP A 477 1.27 7.92 -7.84
C TRP A 477 2.54 8.76 -7.99
N LEU A 478 2.39 10.08 -7.89
CA LEU A 478 3.51 11.02 -8.03
C LEU A 478 3.77 11.66 -6.67
N ARG A 479 5.00 11.57 -6.17
CA ARG A 479 5.45 12.22 -4.94
C ARG A 479 6.68 13.07 -5.21
N HIS A 480 6.67 14.30 -4.71
CA HIS A 480 7.81 15.21 -4.72
C HIS A 480 7.97 15.83 -3.35
N GLY A 481 9.09 15.58 -2.70
CA GLY A 481 9.44 16.22 -1.45
C GLY A 481 10.88 16.73 -1.43
N THR A 482 11.23 17.41 -0.35
CA THR A 482 12.63 17.81 -0.10
C THR A 482 13.56 16.61 0.05
N ASP A 483 13.01 15.43 0.35
CA ASP A 483 13.72 14.17 0.52
C ASP A 483 13.86 13.39 -0.80
N GLY A 484 13.21 13.80 -1.89
CA GLY A 484 13.28 13.07 -3.16
C GLY A 484 12.03 13.17 -4.01
N ARG A 485 12.02 12.43 -5.11
CA ARG A 485 10.87 12.29 -6.01
C ARG A 485 10.63 10.84 -6.30
N CYS A 486 9.37 10.43 -6.35
CA CYS A 486 8.94 9.12 -6.84
C CYS A 486 7.79 9.29 -7.81
N ALA A 487 7.77 8.50 -8.87
CA ALA A 487 6.69 8.48 -9.85
C ALA A 487 6.43 7.04 -10.23
N PHE A 488 5.23 6.57 -9.95
CA PHE A 488 4.70 5.29 -10.41
C PHE A 488 3.63 5.58 -11.43
N VAL A 489 3.68 4.94 -12.59
CA VAL A 489 2.76 5.16 -13.69
C VAL A 489 2.34 3.79 -14.23
N VAL A 490 1.04 3.63 -14.43
CA VAL A 490 0.42 2.42 -14.98
C VAL A 490 -0.43 2.83 -16.18
N ASP A 491 -0.24 2.13 -17.29
CA ASP A 491 -1.09 2.16 -18.47
C ASP A 491 -1.53 0.72 -18.77
N ALA A 492 -2.81 0.42 -18.58
CA ALA A 492 -3.34 -0.94 -18.67
C ALA A 492 -4.65 -0.99 -19.46
N THR A 493 -4.76 -1.93 -20.40
CA THR A 493 -6.01 -2.23 -21.12
C THR A 493 -6.29 -3.72 -21.11
N ALA A 494 -7.56 -4.10 -21.01
CA ALA A 494 -7.94 -5.50 -21.02
C ALA A 494 -9.34 -5.73 -21.60
N GLU A 495 -9.51 -6.86 -22.28
CA GLU A 495 -10.79 -7.39 -22.77
C GLU A 495 -10.92 -8.83 -22.24
N LEU A 496 -11.94 -9.06 -21.41
CA LEU A 496 -12.29 -10.37 -20.88
C LEU A 496 -13.72 -10.72 -21.28
N LYS A 497 -13.90 -11.80 -22.04
CA LYS A 497 -15.22 -12.35 -22.35
C LYS A 497 -15.34 -13.75 -21.76
N ARG A 498 -16.39 -13.99 -20.99
CA ARG A 498 -16.75 -15.30 -20.44
C ARG A 498 -18.06 -15.79 -21.03
N LYS A 499 -18.11 -17.10 -21.30
CA LYS A 499 -19.33 -17.84 -21.63
C LYS A 499 -19.40 -19.04 -20.70
N GLY A 500 -20.43 -19.10 -19.86
CA GLY A 500 -20.42 -19.92 -18.66
C GLY A 500 -19.18 -19.62 -17.82
N ARG A 501 -18.50 -20.65 -17.33
CA ARG A 501 -17.29 -20.50 -16.52
C ARG A 501 -15.99 -20.45 -17.34
N GLN A 502 -16.08 -20.34 -18.65
CA GLN A 502 -14.91 -20.37 -19.54
C GLN A 502 -14.61 -18.98 -20.11
N ASN A 503 -13.33 -18.60 -20.08
CA ASN A 503 -12.84 -17.43 -20.81
C ASN A 503 -12.84 -17.76 -22.30
N VAL A 504 -13.59 -17.01 -23.10
CA VAL A 504 -13.64 -17.13 -24.57
C VAL A 504 -12.84 -16.03 -25.27
N VAL A 505 -12.62 -14.90 -24.59
CA VAL A 505 -11.61 -13.88 -24.96
C VAL A 505 -10.85 -13.48 -23.70
N ALA A 506 -9.54 -13.41 -23.81
CA ALA A 506 -8.66 -12.88 -22.78
C ALA A 506 -7.52 -12.15 -23.47
N ARG A 507 -7.60 -10.82 -23.52
CA ARG A 507 -6.57 -9.95 -24.06
C ARG A 507 -6.21 -8.91 -23.02
N GLY A 508 -4.94 -8.53 -22.98
CA GLY A 508 -4.55 -7.42 -22.14
C GLY A 508 -3.16 -6.90 -22.46
N ARG A 509 -2.96 -5.62 -22.18
CA ARG A 509 -1.67 -4.96 -22.29
C ARG A 509 -1.48 -4.11 -21.05
N THR A 510 -0.32 -4.25 -20.43
CA THR A 510 0.04 -3.45 -19.26
C THR A 510 1.44 -2.89 -19.48
N SER A 511 1.65 -1.64 -19.11
CA SER A 511 2.94 -0.98 -19.02
C SER A 511 3.00 -0.28 -17.67
N GLU A 512 4.00 -0.61 -16.86
CA GLU A 512 4.22 0.03 -15.57
C GLU A 512 5.62 0.61 -15.53
N GLY A 513 5.76 1.78 -14.93
CA GLY A 513 7.03 2.43 -14.70
C GLY A 513 7.10 2.98 -13.29
N ASN A 514 8.26 2.84 -12.67
CA ASN A 514 8.56 3.45 -11.39
C ASN A 514 9.95 4.09 -11.44
N ALA A 515 10.02 5.37 -11.07
CA ALA A 515 11.28 6.08 -10.93
C ALA A 515 11.32 6.86 -9.61
N CYS A 516 12.35 6.62 -8.81
CA CYS A 516 12.58 7.27 -7.53
C CYS A 516 13.99 7.90 -7.43
N THR A 517 14.10 8.97 -6.66
CA THR A 517 15.33 9.67 -6.31
C THR A 517 15.31 10.11 -4.84
N GLY A 518 16.48 10.46 -4.28
CA GLY A 518 16.58 10.98 -2.92
C GLY A 518 16.65 9.87 -1.86
N ALA A 519 15.79 9.91 -0.83
CA ALA A 519 15.77 9.00 0.30
C ALA A 519 15.54 7.52 -0.10
N TYR A 520 14.91 7.29 -1.25
CA TYR A 520 14.70 5.96 -1.84
C TYR A 520 15.92 5.46 -2.65
N GLY A 521 16.99 6.26 -2.76
CA GLY A 521 18.06 6.04 -3.72
C GLY A 521 17.65 6.43 -5.15
N ARG A 522 18.58 6.32 -6.11
CA ARG A 522 18.26 6.47 -7.53
C ARG A 522 17.84 5.11 -8.07
N TYR A 523 16.59 5.00 -8.46
CA TYR A 523 15.96 3.78 -8.95
C TYR A 523 15.06 4.11 -10.14
N ALA A 524 15.09 3.27 -11.17
CA ALA A 524 14.15 3.34 -12.28
C ALA A 524 13.95 1.93 -12.85
N ILE A 525 12.72 1.45 -12.83
CA ILE A 525 12.31 0.19 -13.47
C ILE A 525 11.06 0.45 -14.30
N SER A 526 11.01 -0.16 -15.47
CA SER A 526 9.79 -0.30 -16.24
C SER A 526 9.59 -1.78 -16.58
N ALA A 527 8.33 -2.17 -16.68
CA ALA A 527 7.93 -3.50 -17.08
C ALA A 527 6.70 -3.38 -17.98
N SER A 528 6.55 -4.31 -18.93
CA SER A 528 5.34 -4.38 -19.73
C SER A 528 4.97 -5.82 -20.05
N SER A 529 3.71 -6.03 -20.38
CA SER A 529 3.20 -7.34 -20.79
C SER A 529 2.14 -7.22 -21.87
N VAL A 530 2.04 -8.25 -22.70
CA VAL A 530 0.94 -8.44 -23.66
C VAL A 530 0.41 -9.86 -23.47
N ASP A 531 -0.89 -9.98 -23.24
CA ASP A 531 -1.63 -11.22 -23.01
C ASP A 531 -1.04 -12.11 -21.90
N GLY A 532 -0.54 -11.45 -20.84
CA GLY A 532 0.11 -12.08 -19.70
C GLY A 532 1.58 -12.48 -19.95
N VAL A 533 2.11 -12.20 -21.14
CA VAL A 533 3.51 -12.46 -21.52
C VAL A 533 4.34 -11.19 -21.25
N PRO A 534 5.38 -11.23 -20.39
CA PRO A 534 6.33 -10.13 -20.25
C PRO A 534 6.98 -9.76 -21.60
N ARG A 535 7.24 -8.47 -21.83
CA ARG A 535 7.83 -7.93 -23.05
C ARG A 535 9.16 -7.25 -22.82
#